data_AF-R7YJ10-F1
#
_entry.id   AF-R7YJ10-F1
#
_cell.length_a   1.000
_cell.length_b   1.000
_cell.length_c   1.000
_cell.angle_alpha   90.00
_cell.angle_beta   90.00
_cell.angle_gamma   90.00
#
_symmetry.space_group_name_H-M   'P 1'
#
loop_
_entity.id
_entity.type
_entity.pdbx_description
1 polymer ?
#
loop_
_entity_poly.entity_id
_entity_poly.type
_entity_poly.pdbx_seq_one_letter_code
_entity_poly.pdbx_strand_id
1 'polypeptide(L)'
;MADNSDQAAKAASTPSDQQLTERECDARYAIPHAVPYKDPDPPNPINLSVLPMVHHPLSPETDSITTPSWPSQVTPTLAQVFAGVVANPDMIHKRSTCAITPVERGYWHLDPSSWPLDIQADFWRIVGDNIRAGNCGWNVWCTREVSSEFPACAEIQADGGLGIVRFWCWGEIVGHVWAFMVVASGRWVKWTGARWVAGRGEVVVEMEAVPRQSRGLDQ
;
A
#
# COMPACT_ATOMS: atom_id res chain seq x y z
N MET A 1 -65.28 24.69 -19.06
CA MET A 1 -65.73 23.54 -18.24
C MET A 1 -64.90 22.36 -18.71
N ALA A 2 -63.74 22.13 -18.10
CA ALA A 2 -63.52 21.20 -16.97
C ALA A 2 -63.80 19.75 -17.43
N ASP A 3 -62.93 18.76 -17.27
CA ASP A 3 -61.87 18.55 -16.29
C ASP A 3 -60.95 17.44 -16.82
N ASN A 4 -59.62 17.58 -16.66
CA ASN A 4 -58.63 16.58 -17.09
C ASN A 4 -58.05 15.96 -15.81
N SER A 5 -58.53 14.77 -15.45
CA SER A 5 -58.13 14.06 -14.23
C SER A 5 -56.98 13.11 -14.52
N ASP A 6 -55.75 13.62 -14.46
CA ASP A 6 -54.53 12.81 -14.47
C ASP A 6 -54.08 12.56 -13.02
N GLN A 7 -54.26 11.32 -12.55
CA GLN A 7 -53.80 10.89 -11.23
C GLN A 7 -52.29 10.62 -11.28
N ALA A 8 -51.52 11.54 -10.71
CA ALA A 8 -50.10 11.39 -10.46
C ALA A 8 -49.85 10.34 -9.35
N ALA A 9 -49.41 9.14 -9.73
CA ALA A 9 -48.74 8.20 -8.83
C ALA A 9 -47.31 8.68 -8.58
N LYS A 10 -47.09 9.33 -7.43
CA LYS A 10 -45.77 9.76 -6.94
C LYS A 10 -44.99 8.53 -6.45
N ALA A 11 -44.25 7.88 -7.35
CA ALA A 11 -43.23 6.92 -6.95
C ALA A 11 -42.09 7.67 -6.26
N ALA A 12 -41.95 7.45 -4.95
CA ALA A 12 -40.81 7.91 -4.17
C ALA A 12 -39.56 7.15 -4.65
N SER A 13 -38.69 7.85 -5.37
CA SER A 13 -37.37 7.33 -5.75
C SER A 13 -36.48 7.29 -4.52
N THR A 14 -36.16 6.08 -4.06
CA THR A 14 -35.09 5.80 -3.10
C THR A 14 -33.78 6.38 -3.63
N PRO A 15 -33.00 7.13 -2.83
CA PRO A 15 -31.72 7.64 -3.30
C PRO A 15 -30.73 6.48 -3.46
N SER A 16 -30.22 6.34 -4.67
CA SER A 16 -29.28 5.31 -5.11
C SER A 16 -27.94 5.38 -4.37
N ASP A 17 -27.43 4.21 -3.96
CA ASP A 17 -26.13 3.91 -3.33
C ASP A 17 -24.86 4.34 -4.12
N GLN A 18 -24.98 5.19 -5.15
CA GLN A 18 -23.89 5.50 -6.09
C GLN A 18 -23.16 6.83 -5.83
N GLN A 19 -23.33 7.44 -4.65
CA GLN A 19 -22.55 8.64 -4.26
C GLN A 19 -21.92 8.53 -2.87
N LEU A 20 -21.30 7.39 -2.54
CA LEU A 20 -20.25 7.38 -1.54
C LEU A 20 -19.07 8.16 -2.12
N THR A 21 -18.88 9.38 -1.64
CA THR A 21 -17.86 10.30 -2.15
C THR A 21 -16.47 9.71 -1.92
N GLU A 22 -15.50 9.96 -2.80
CA GLU A 22 -14.11 9.46 -2.65
C GLU A 22 -13.51 9.79 -1.27
N ARG A 23 -13.97 10.90 -0.66
CA ARG A 23 -13.66 11.32 0.72
C ARG A 23 -14.09 10.32 1.80
N GLU A 24 -15.21 9.62 1.63
CA GLU A 24 -15.70 8.61 2.58
C GLU A 24 -14.98 7.27 2.40
N CYS A 25 -14.51 6.96 1.18
CA CYS A 25 -13.57 5.87 0.95
C CYS A 25 -12.25 6.14 1.67
N ASP A 26 -11.67 7.33 1.52
CA ASP A 26 -10.39 7.71 2.12
C ASP A 26 -10.37 7.63 3.66
N ALA A 27 -11.47 7.99 4.32
CA ALA A 27 -11.57 7.89 5.77
C ALA A 27 -11.45 6.44 6.29
N ARG A 28 -11.89 5.44 5.50
CA ARG A 28 -11.80 4.01 5.87
C ARG A 28 -10.37 3.47 5.76
N TYR A 29 -9.53 4.12 4.97
CA TYR A 29 -8.12 3.78 4.78
C TYR A 29 -7.17 4.73 5.53
N ALA A 30 -7.67 5.52 6.48
CA ALA A 30 -6.86 6.52 7.17
C ALA A 30 -5.68 5.88 7.91
N ILE A 31 -4.49 5.95 7.32
CA ILE A 31 -3.24 5.69 8.00
C ILE A 31 -2.79 6.98 8.70
N PRO A 32 -2.33 6.94 9.96
CA PRO A 32 -1.69 8.09 10.57
C PRO A 32 -0.53 8.58 9.69
N HIS A 33 -0.39 9.90 9.52
CA HIS A 33 0.61 10.53 8.63
C HIS A 33 0.40 10.29 7.11
N ALA A 34 -0.69 9.64 6.69
CA ALA A 34 -1.12 9.72 5.30
C ALA A 34 -1.72 11.11 5.08
N VAL A 35 -0.99 11.96 4.37
CA VAL A 35 -1.56 13.20 3.87
C VAL A 35 -2.52 12.87 2.73
N PRO A 36 -3.72 13.47 2.67
CA PRO A 36 -4.55 13.39 1.48
C PRO A 36 -3.72 13.84 0.28
N TYR A 37 -3.79 13.09 -0.82
CA TYR A 37 -3.19 13.48 -2.09
C TYR A 37 -3.60 14.93 -2.39
N LYS A 38 -2.62 15.84 -2.37
CA LYS A 38 -2.80 17.23 -2.80
C LYS A 38 -2.25 17.34 -4.21
N ASP A 39 -2.96 18.05 -5.09
CA ASP A 39 -2.40 18.43 -6.38
C ASP A 39 -1.01 19.05 -6.18
N PRO A 40 -0.01 18.66 -6.99
CA PRO A 40 1.35 19.13 -6.80
C PRO A 40 1.41 20.65 -7.00
N ASP A 41 1.90 21.37 -6.00
CA ASP A 41 2.48 22.71 -6.20
C ASP A 41 3.61 22.60 -7.24
N PRO A 42 3.87 23.63 -8.06
CA PRO A 42 4.92 23.59 -9.08
C PRO A 42 6.26 23.22 -8.43
N PRO A 43 6.92 22.13 -8.84
CA PRO A 43 7.90 21.50 -7.97
C PRO A 43 9.26 22.18 -8.08
N ASN A 44 9.81 22.52 -6.93
CA ASN A 44 11.24 22.35 -6.73
C ASN A 44 11.59 20.90 -7.15
N PRO A 45 12.65 20.64 -7.93
CA PRO A 45 12.90 19.31 -8.47
C PRO A 45 12.97 18.28 -7.34
N ILE A 46 12.06 17.29 -7.36
CA ILE A 46 11.99 16.23 -6.36
C ILE A 46 13.28 15.44 -6.43
N ASN A 47 14.08 15.53 -5.37
CA ASN A 47 15.36 14.84 -5.30
C ASN A 47 15.25 13.69 -4.30
N LEU A 48 14.98 12.47 -4.80
CA LEU A 48 14.88 11.30 -3.94
C LEU A 48 16.23 10.91 -3.31
N SER A 49 17.38 11.38 -3.81
CA SER A 49 18.69 11.02 -3.24
C SER A 49 18.89 11.51 -1.80
N VAL A 50 18.15 12.53 -1.36
CA VAL A 50 18.21 13.04 0.02
C VAL A 50 17.39 12.20 1.01
N LEU A 51 16.54 11.29 0.50
CA LEU A 51 15.75 10.40 1.34
C LEU A 51 16.61 9.26 1.88
N PRO A 52 16.40 8.84 3.14
CA PRO A 52 17.18 7.77 3.75
C PRO A 52 17.06 6.47 2.95
N MET A 53 18.12 5.66 2.96
CA MET A 53 18.14 4.34 2.32
C MET A 53 17.32 3.31 3.10
N VAL A 54 17.17 3.50 4.42
CA VAL A 54 16.58 2.51 5.31
C VAL A 54 15.66 3.17 6.34
N HIS A 55 14.54 2.52 6.62
CA HIS A 55 13.67 2.83 7.74
C HIS A 55 13.63 1.65 8.71
N HIS A 56 14.06 1.87 9.94
CA HIS A 56 13.94 0.92 11.05
C HIS A 56 12.89 1.40 12.05
N PRO A 57 12.15 0.47 12.69
CA PRO A 57 11.26 0.81 13.77
C PRO A 57 12.08 1.18 15.01
N LEU A 58 11.44 1.86 15.95
CA LEU A 58 12.03 2.02 17.28
C LEU A 58 12.14 0.65 17.94
N SER A 59 13.25 0.42 18.65
CA SER A 59 13.40 -0.78 19.47
C SER A 59 12.24 -0.85 20.47
N PRO A 60 11.64 -2.04 20.69
CA PRO A 60 10.59 -2.16 21.69
C PRO A 60 11.16 -1.81 23.07
N GLU A 61 10.36 -1.12 23.89
CA GLU A 61 10.67 -0.99 25.31
C GLU A 61 10.80 -2.40 25.90
N THR A 62 11.93 -2.69 26.54
CA THR A 62 12.34 -4.06 26.89
C THR A 62 11.59 -4.62 28.11
N ASP A 63 10.61 -3.87 28.61
CA ASP A 63 9.90 -4.16 29.84
C ASP A 63 8.61 -4.92 29.53
N SER A 64 8.72 -6.25 29.36
CA SER A 64 7.73 -7.27 29.78
C SER A 64 7.98 -8.60 29.08
N ILE A 65 9.01 -9.33 29.53
CA ILE A 65 9.15 -10.76 29.24
C ILE A 65 8.29 -11.54 30.25
N THR A 66 6.99 -11.66 29.97
CA THR A 66 6.09 -12.58 30.72
C THR A 66 5.09 -13.31 29.82
N THR A 67 5.15 -13.15 28.49
CA THR A 67 4.29 -13.91 27.58
C THR A 67 4.90 -15.28 27.25
N PRO A 68 4.22 -16.40 27.60
CA PRO A 68 4.70 -17.76 27.31
C PRO A 68 4.53 -18.17 25.84
N SER A 69 3.88 -17.35 25.02
CA SER A 69 3.66 -17.56 23.59
C SER A 69 4.17 -16.39 22.75
N TRP A 70 4.46 -16.67 21.49
CA TRP A 70 4.88 -15.66 20.51
C TRP A 70 3.80 -14.58 20.39
N PRO A 71 4.10 -13.29 20.69
CA PRO A 71 3.11 -12.24 20.62
C PRO A 71 2.70 -11.97 19.16
N SER A 72 1.41 -11.74 18.91
CA SER A 72 0.95 -11.38 17.56
C SER A 72 1.70 -10.15 17.05
N GLN A 73 2.09 -10.19 15.77
CA GLN A 73 2.78 -9.10 15.10
C GLN A 73 1.82 -8.08 14.49
N VAL A 74 0.51 -8.32 14.55
CA VAL A 74 -0.51 -7.44 13.99
C VAL A 74 -0.73 -6.24 14.93
N THR A 75 -0.41 -5.04 14.46
CA THR A 75 -0.75 -3.80 15.17
C THR A 75 -2.19 -3.37 14.92
N PRO A 76 -2.78 -2.52 15.78
CA PRO A 76 -4.11 -1.95 15.54
C PRO A 76 -4.22 -1.23 14.18
N THR A 77 -3.20 -0.46 13.80
CA THR A 77 -3.17 0.24 12.52
C THR A 77 -3.15 -0.72 11.34
N LEU A 78 -2.31 -1.77 11.39
CA LEU A 78 -2.25 -2.79 10.35
C LEU A 78 -3.58 -3.54 10.22
N ALA A 79 -4.22 -3.90 11.33
CA ALA A 79 -5.53 -4.54 11.34
C ALA A 79 -6.61 -3.66 10.70
N GLN A 80 -6.64 -2.36 11.05
CA GLN A 80 -7.61 -1.41 10.51
C GLN A 80 -7.44 -1.22 9.00
N VAL A 81 -6.20 -1.00 8.54
CA VAL A 81 -5.90 -0.84 7.12
C VAL A 81 -6.24 -2.11 6.34
N PHE A 82 -5.87 -3.27 6.88
CA PHE A 82 -6.20 -4.55 6.25
C PHE A 82 -7.71 -4.74 6.11
N ALA A 83 -8.49 -4.50 7.17
CA ALA A 83 -9.95 -4.58 7.14
C ALA A 83 -10.57 -3.67 6.07
N GLY A 84 -10.04 -2.45 5.90
CA GLY A 84 -10.46 -1.53 4.85
C GLY A 84 -10.19 -2.09 3.45
N VAL A 85 -8.96 -2.58 3.21
CA VAL A 85 -8.55 -3.10 1.90
C VAL A 85 -9.29 -4.36 1.52
N VAL A 86 -9.48 -5.30 2.45
CA VAL A 86 -10.17 -6.56 2.15
C VAL A 86 -11.67 -6.42 1.95
N ALA A 87 -12.27 -5.33 2.43
CA ALA A 87 -13.65 -4.99 2.10
C ALA A 87 -13.84 -4.59 0.63
N ASN A 88 -12.74 -4.39 -0.13
CA ASN A 88 -12.76 -4.06 -1.54
C ASN A 88 -12.13 -5.20 -2.39
N PRO A 89 -12.95 -6.05 -3.02
CA PRO A 89 -12.47 -7.22 -3.78
C PRO A 89 -11.46 -6.88 -4.89
N ASP A 90 -11.57 -5.70 -5.50
CA ASP A 90 -10.68 -5.26 -6.60
C ASP A 90 -9.23 -5.01 -6.14
N MET A 91 -8.98 -5.03 -4.83
CA MET A 91 -7.68 -4.76 -4.21
C MET A 91 -6.86 -6.03 -3.92
N ILE A 92 -7.41 -7.23 -4.15
CA ILE A 92 -6.74 -8.49 -3.85
C ILE A 92 -6.71 -9.41 -5.09
N HIS A 93 -5.64 -9.33 -5.87
CA HIS A 93 -5.34 -10.31 -6.90
C HIS A 93 -4.05 -11.04 -6.51
N LYS A 94 -4.17 -12.18 -5.81
CA LYS A 94 -3.06 -12.89 -5.21
C LYS A 94 -2.85 -14.25 -5.88
N ARG A 95 -1.62 -14.53 -6.31
CA ARG A 95 -1.12 -15.88 -6.57
C ARG A 95 -0.24 -16.32 -5.39
N SER A 96 -0.63 -17.40 -4.70
CA SER A 96 0.15 -17.99 -3.62
C SER A 96 0.70 -19.33 -4.09
N THR A 97 2.01 -19.54 -3.99
CA THR A 97 2.68 -20.77 -4.43
C THR A 97 2.91 -21.76 -3.29
N CYS A 98 2.88 -21.29 -2.03
CA CYS A 98 3.02 -22.12 -0.84
C CYS A 98 2.24 -21.55 0.36
N ALA A 99 2.06 -22.36 1.41
CA ALA A 99 1.53 -21.94 2.69
C ALA A 99 2.61 -21.20 3.49
N ILE A 100 2.35 -19.95 3.86
CA ILE A 100 3.27 -19.14 4.68
C ILE A 100 3.07 -19.51 6.15
N THR A 101 4.16 -19.80 6.87
CA THR A 101 4.04 -20.01 8.32
C THR A 101 4.05 -18.67 9.06
N PRO A 102 3.32 -18.50 10.18
CA PRO A 102 3.28 -17.21 10.90
C PRO A 102 4.66 -16.69 11.32
N VAL A 103 5.55 -17.61 11.66
CA VAL A 103 6.93 -17.36 12.10
C VAL A 103 7.94 -17.41 10.94
N GLU A 104 7.50 -17.29 9.69
CA GLU A 104 8.41 -17.20 8.55
C GLU A 104 8.89 -15.76 8.38
N ARG A 105 10.21 -15.53 8.30
CA ARG A 105 10.75 -14.23 7.87
C ARG A 105 10.74 -14.15 6.35
N GLY A 106 10.49 -12.96 5.83
CA GLY A 106 10.66 -12.66 4.42
C GLY A 106 10.55 -11.16 4.16
N TYR A 107 10.48 -10.80 2.89
CA TYR A 107 10.28 -9.42 2.48
C TYR A 107 9.39 -9.30 1.24
N TRP A 108 8.63 -8.22 1.17
CA TRP A 108 8.04 -7.76 -0.09
C TRP A 108 9.11 -7.11 -0.95
N HIS A 109 9.24 -7.55 -2.19
CA HIS A 109 10.02 -6.97 -3.27
C HIS A 109 9.09 -6.11 -4.13
N LEU A 110 9.42 -4.83 -4.24
CA LEU A 110 8.63 -3.83 -4.96
C LEU A 110 9.53 -3.03 -5.90
N ASP A 111 9.10 -2.91 -7.15
CA ASP A 111 9.69 -2.00 -8.14
C ASP A 111 8.72 -0.84 -8.42
N PRO A 112 8.99 0.36 -7.87
CA PRO A 112 8.16 1.54 -8.06
C PRO A 112 8.60 2.40 -9.26
N SER A 113 9.51 1.94 -10.13
CA SER A 113 10.08 2.73 -11.23
C SER A 113 9.05 3.31 -12.21
N SER A 114 7.91 2.63 -12.37
CA SER A 114 6.79 3.09 -13.20
C SER A 114 5.92 4.18 -12.54
N TRP A 115 6.17 4.53 -11.28
CA TRP A 115 5.38 5.51 -10.54
C TRP A 115 5.90 6.93 -10.79
N PRO A 116 5.03 7.94 -10.78
CA PRO A 116 5.44 9.34 -10.70
C PRO A 116 6.37 9.60 -9.49
N LEU A 117 7.37 10.48 -9.66
CA LEU A 117 8.40 10.72 -8.63
C LEU A 117 7.84 11.30 -7.33
N ASP A 118 6.78 12.09 -7.40
CA ASP A 118 6.02 12.59 -6.25
C ASP A 118 5.36 11.45 -5.47
N ILE A 119 4.74 10.49 -6.16
CA ILE A 119 4.18 9.28 -5.53
C ILE A 119 5.29 8.46 -4.88
N GLN A 120 6.44 8.31 -5.51
CA GLN A 120 7.59 7.61 -4.92
C GLN A 120 8.09 8.30 -3.65
N ALA A 121 8.19 9.63 -3.67
CA ALA A 121 8.62 10.44 -2.52
C ALA A 121 7.64 10.32 -1.34
N ASP A 122 6.35 10.52 -1.61
CA ASP A 122 5.31 10.46 -0.60
C ASP A 122 5.15 9.06 -0.03
N PHE A 123 5.18 8.03 -0.87
CA PHE A 123 5.17 6.64 -0.42
C PHE A 123 6.29 6.40 0.59
N TRP A 124 7.53 6.76 0.25
CA TRP A 124 8.68 6.53 1.11
C TRP A 124 8.59 7.29 2.44
N ARG A 125 8.11 8.54 2.40
CA ARG A 125 7.91 9.35 3.59
C ARG A 125 6.82 8.77 4.51
N ILE A 126 5.64 8.46 3.96
CA ILE A 126 4.51 7.87 4.70
C ILE A 126 4.93 6.56 5.37
N VAL A 127 5.67 5.72 4.63
CA VAL A 127 6.23 4.46 5.15
C VAL A 127 7.18 4.73 6.31
N GLY A 128 8.15 5.62 6.11
CA GLY A 128 9.13 5.95 7.14
C GLY A 128 8.52 6.54 8.40
N ASP A 129 7.51 7.39 8.28
CA ASP A 129 6.81 8.01 9.41
C ASP A 129 6.03 6.95 10.20
N ASN A 130 5.34 6.04 9.52
CA ASN A 130 4.58 4.97 10.17
C ASN A 130 5.45 3.89 10.82
N ILE A 131 6.59 3.54 10.22
CA ILE A 131 7.55 2.59 10.82
C ILE A 131 8.15 3.21 12.09
N ARG A 132 8.58 4.47 12.03
CA ARG A 132 9.18 5.16 13.20
C ARG A 132 8.16 5.42 14.31
N ALA A 133 6.91 5.68 13.96
CA ALA A 133 5.82 5.80 14.93
C ALA A 133 5.39 4.47 15.56
N GLY A 134 5.91 3.33 15.08
CA GLY A 134 5.53 2.00 15.57
C GLY A 134 4.21 1.46 15.02
N ASN A 135 3.57 2.16 14.08
CA ASN A 135 2.28 1.77 13.51
C ASN A 135 2.38 0.45 12.72
N CYS A 136 3.56 0.10 12.21
CA CYS A 136 3.81 -1.16 11.51
C CYS A 136 4.33 -2.27 12.43
N GLY A 137 4.59 -1.97 13.70
CA GLY A 137 5.19 -2.90 14.66
C GLY A 137 6.72 -2.95 14.57
N TRP A 138 7.34 -3.50 15.62
CA TRP A 138 8.80 -3.48 15.83
C TRP A 138 9.60 -4.41 14.91
N ASN A 139 8.92 -5.27 14.15
CA ASN A 139 9.55 -6.24 13.24
C ASN A 139 9.46 -5.87 11.76
N VAL A 140 8.82 -4.75 11.46
CA VAL A 140 8.68 -4.23 10.10
C VAL A 140 9.71 -3.14 9.87
N TRP A 141 10.52 -3.31 8.85
CA TRP A 141 11.51 -2.34 8.40
C TRP A 141 11.64 -2.41 6.88
N CYS A 142 12.14 -1.37 6.25
CA CYS A 142 12.29 -1.37 4.80
C CYS A 142 13.58 -0.71 4.33
N THR A 143 14.07 -1.19 3.20
CA THR A 143 15.21 -0.60 2.47
C THR A 143 14.76 -0.17 1.09
N ARG A 144 15.45 0.83 0.56
CA ARG A 144 15.46 1.10 -0.87
C ARG A 144 16.87 0.94 -1.39
N GLU A 145 17.00 0.28 -2.53
CA GLU A 145 18.28 0.01 -3.17
C GLU A 145 18.30 0.66 -4.54
N VAL A 146 19.15 1.66 -4.66
CA VAL A 146 19.47 2.33 -5.90
C VAL A 146 20.62 1.55 -6.55
N SER A 147 20.42 0.26 -6.85
CA SER A 147 21.50 -0.62 -7.30
C SER A 147 21.89 -0.37 -8.77
N SER A 148 23.19 -0.20 -8.99
CA SER A 148 23.86 -0.24 -10.31
C SER A 148 24.35 -1.65 -10.69
N GLU A 149 24.16 -2.65 -9.83
CA GLU A 149 24.68 -4.02 -10.01
C GLU A 149 23.79 -4.87 -10.94
N PHE A 150 22.55 -4.43 -11.17
CA PHE A 150 21.65 -5.01 -12.16
C PHE A 150 21.52 -4.02 -13.33
N PRO A 151 21.96 -4.39 -14.55
CA PRO A 151 21.96 -3.49 -15.72
C PRO A 151 20.58 -2.89 -16.03
N ALA A 152 19.49 -3.61 -15.73
CA ALA A 152 18.13 -3.11 -15.89
C ALA A 152 17.78 -1.96 -14.92
N CYS A 153 18.45 -1.85 -13.78
CA CYS A 153 18.27 -0.79 -12.79
C CYS A 153 19.17 0.43 -13.03
N ALA A 154 20.21 0.29 -13.85
CA ALA A 154 21.13 1.38 -14.19
C ALA A 154 20.48 2.44 -15.11
N GLU A 155 19.53 2.05 -15.98
CA GLU A 155 18.74 3.02 -16.75
C GLU A 155 17.75 3.78 -15.84
N ILE A 156 17.19 3.12 -14.82
CA ILE A 156 16.29 3.70 -13.81
C ILE A 156 17.01 4.74 -12.93
N GLN A 157 18.35 4.62 -12.77
CA GLN A 157 19.17 5.60 -12.05
C GLN A 157 19.27 6.96 -12.76
N ALA A 158 19.09 7.01 -14.08
CA ALA A 158 19.15 8.27 -14.83
C ALA A 158 18.06 9.26 -14.39
N ASP A 159 16.95 8.73 -13.87
CA ASP A 159 15.73 9.50 -13.56
C ASP A 159 15.61 9.85 -12.06
N GLY A 160 16.56 9.40 -11.22
CA GLY A 160 16.60 9.74 -9.79
C GLY A 160 15.51 9.07 -8.93
N GLY A 161 14.99 7.92 -9.35
CA GLY A 161 13.93 7.14 -8.69
C GLY A 161 14.28 6.57 -7.30
N LEU A 162 13.28 5.95 -6.66
CA LEU A 162 13.42 5.34 -5.32
C LEU A 162 14.31 4.10 -5.35
N GLY A 163 14.38 3.41 -6.49
CA GLY A 163 15.03 2.11 -6.65
C GLY A 163 14.14 0.95 -6.18
N ILE A 164 14.73 -0.24 -6.04
CA ILE A 164 14.00 -1.42 -5.55
C ILE A 164 13.74 -1.28 -4.07
N VAL A 165 12.49 -1.46 -3.66
CA VAL A 165 12.09 -1.39 -2.25
C VAL A 165 11.89 -2.79 -1.68
N ARG A 166 12.47 -3.05 -0.50
CA ARG A 166 12.24 -4.28 0.26
C ARG A 166 11.57 -3.98 1.59
N PHE A 167 10.40 -4.55 1.86
CA PHE A 167 9.74 -4.49 3.18
C PHE A 167 9.85 -5.82 3.91
N TRP A 168 10.64 -5.85 4.97
CA TRP A 168 10.85 -7.03 5.78
C TRP A 168 9.74 -7.20 6.79
N CYS A 169 9.16 -8.40 6.88
CA CYS A 169 8.09 -8.70 7.82
C CYS A 169 8.03 -10.20 8.16
N TRP A 170 7.17 -10.55 9.13
CA TRP A 170 6.84 -11.95 9.43
C TRP A 170 5.66 -12.43 8.59
N GLY A 171 5.57 -13.75 8.41
CA GLY A 171 4.52 -14.44 7.68
C GLY A 171 3.10 -14.08 8.14
N GLU A 172 2.89 -13.93 9.45
CA GLU A 172 1.61 -13.52 10.05
C GLU A 172 1.06 -12.21 9.46
N ILE A 173 1.95 -11.27 9.13
CA ILE A 173 1.58 -9.90 8.71
C ILE A 173 1.80 -9.64 7.22
N VAL A 174 2.05 -10.67 6.40
CA VAL A 174 2.30 -10.48 4.95
C VAL A 174 1.14 -9.76 4.27
N GLY A 175 -0.10 -10.19 4.51
CA GLY A 175 -1.29 -9.55 3.95
C GLY A 175 -1.55 -8.15 4.52
N HIS A 176 -1.21 -7.93 5.79
CA HIS A 176 -1.36 -6.64 6.46
C HIS A 176 -0.38 -5.60 5.90
N VAL A 177 0.89 -5.98 5.70
CA VAL A 177 1.91 -5.12 5.10
C VAL A 177 1.59 -4.84 3.63
N TRP A 178 1.03 -5.81 2.90
CA TRP A 178 0.52 -5.56 1.55
C TRP A 178 -0.56 -4.47 1.55
N ALA A 179 -1.59 -4.61 2.38
CA ALA A 179 -2.65 -3.62 2.49
C ALA A 179 -2.11 -2.23 2.86
N PHE A 180 -1.15 -2.16 3.78
CA PHE A 180 -0.45 -0.92 4.11
C PHE A 180 0.25 -0.28 2.91
N MET A 181 1.03 -1.06 2.14
CA MET A 181 1.69 -0.53 0.93
C MET A 181 0.67 -0.03 -0.08
N VAL A 182 -0.47 -0.70 -0.25
CA VAL A 182 -1.54 -0.28 -1.18
C VAL A 182 -2.07 1.09 -0.82
N VAL A 183 -2.34 1.34 0.47
CA VAL A 183 -2.84 2.65 0.89
C VAL A 183 -1.72 3.70 0.84
N ALA A 184 -0.53 3.38 1.34
CA ALA A 184 0.61 4.31 1.37
C ALA A 184 1.04 4.77 -0.03
N SER A 185 0.86 3.94 -1.05
CA SER A 185 1.18 4.27 -2.44
C SER A 185 0.00 4.88 -3.20
N GLY A 186 -1.13 5.23 -2.57
CA GLY A 186 -2.32 5.67 -3.31
C GLY A 186 -2.82 4.65 -4.35
N ARG A 187 -2.70 3.34 -4.04
CA ARG A 187 -3.03 2.17 -4.88
C ARG A 187 -2.04 1.84 -6.00
N TRP A 188 -0.97 2.62 -6.17
CA TRP A 188 0.05 2.38 -7.21
C TRP A 188 0.72 1.00 -7.15
N VAL A 189 0.90 0.43 -5.96
CA VAL A 189 1.51 -0.88 -5.77
C VAL A 189 0.79 -2.02 -6.49
N LYS A 190 -0.52 -1.90 -6.76
CA LYS A 190 -1.30 -2.98 -7.40
C LYS A 190 -0.86 -3.28 -8.83
N TRP A 191 -0.14 -2.35 -9.46
CA TRP A 191 0.29 -2.45 -10.85
C TRP A 191 1.72 -2.96 -11.02
N THR A 192 2.43 -3.20 -9.91
CA THR A 192 3.87 -3.50 -9.92
C THR A 192 4.21 -4.98 -9.94
N GLY A 193 3.23 -5.84 -9.65
CA GLY A 193 3.49 -7.27 -9.52
C GLY A 193 4.35 -7.62 -8.31
N ALA A 194 4.20 -6.88 -7.20
CA ALA A 194 5.01 -7.06 -5.99
C ALA A 194 5.00 -8.52 -5.51
N ARG A 195 6.13 -8.96 -4.95
CA ARG A 195 6.35 -10.35 -4.54
C ARG A 195 6.80 -10.43 -3.11
N TRP A 196 6.21 -11.31 -2.31
CA TRP A 196 6.77 -11.65 -1.02
C TRP A 196 7.70 -12.87 -1.15
N VAL A 197 8.96 -12.64 -0.80
CA VAL A 197 10.06 -13.61 -0.85
C VAL A 197 10.33 -14.09 0.56
N ALA A 198 10.20 -15.39 0.79
CA ALA A 198 10.53 -16.03 2.06
C ALA A 198 12.04 -15.98 2.35
N GLY A 199 12.42 -16.19 3.60
CA GLY A 199 13.82 -16.16 4.05
C GLY A 199 14.73 -17.21 3.38
N ARG A 200 14.15 -18.21 2.71
CA ARG A 200 14.88 -19.18 1.86
C ARG A 200 15.12 -18.70 0.42
N GLY A 201 14.62 -17.52 0.06
CA GLY A 201 14.70 -16.95 -1.29
C GLY A 201 13.57 -17.36 -2.24
N GLU A 202 12.59 -18.13 -1.75
CA GLU A 202 11.45 -18.59 -2.55
C GLU A 202 10.36 -17.51 -2.61
N VAL A 203 9.82 -17.25 -3.81
CA VAL A 203 8.64 -16.38 -3.97
C VAL A 203 7.41 -17.16 -3.53
N VAL A 204 6.79 -16.74 -2.42
CA VAL A 204 5.61 -17.42 -1.84
C VAL A 204 4.31 -16.70 -2.17
N VAL A 205 4.38 -15.37 -2.33
CA VAL A 205 3.25 -14.55 -2.76
C VAL A 205 3.67 -13.70 -3.94
N GLU A 206 2.85 -13.69 -4.99
CA GLU A 206 2.93 -12.75 -6.09
C GLU A 206 1.58 -12.07 -6.24
N MET A 207 1.58 -10.75 -6.29
CA MET A 207 0.38 -9.97 -6.58
C MET A 207 0.27 -9.82 -8.09
N GLU A 208 -0.92 -10.03 -8.64
CA GLU A 208 -1.14 -9.89 -10.07
C GLU A 208 -1.09 -8.41 -10.44
N ALA A 209 -0.17 -8.05 -11.34
CA ALA A 209 -0.18 -6.75 -11.96
C ALA A 209 -1.36 -6.70 -12.92
N VAL A 210 -2.44 -6.00 -12.55
CA VAL A 210 -3.54 -5.73 -13.48
C VAL A 210 -3.10 -4.62 -14.42
N PRO A 211 -2.89 -4.85 -15.74
CA PRO A 211 -2.53 -3.78 -16.65
C PRO A 211 -3.59 -2.68 -16.56
N ARG A 212 -3.17 -1.41 -16.48
CA ARG A 212 -4.11 -0.29 -16.55
C ARG A 212 -4.79 -0.40 -17.91
N GLN A 213 -6.05 -0.88 -17.94
CA GLN A 213 -6.87 -0.76 -19.14
C GLN A 213 -6.85 0.73 -19.49
N SER A 214 -6.20 1.06 -20.61
CA SER A 214 -6.37 2.34 -21.24
C SER A 214 -7.87 2.53 -21.37
N ARG A 215 -8.44 3.47 -20.60
CA ARG A 215 -9.78 3.97 -20.90
C ARG A 215 -9.75 4.30 -22.38
N GLY A 216 -10.50 3.55 -23.17
CA GLY A 216 -10.62 3.79 -24.59
C GLY A 216 -10.98 5.26 -24.75
N LEU A 217 -10.09 6.00 -25.41
CA LEU A 217 -10.48 7.16 -26.18
C LEU A 217 -11.19 6.61 -27.41
N ASP A 218 -12.39 6.09 -27.20
CA ASP A 218 -13.33 5.78 -28.28
C ASP A 218 -14.41 6.86 -28.25
N GLN A 219 -14.20 7.80 -29.16
CA GLN A 219 -15.15 8.69 -29.87
C GLN A 219 -15.77 9.87 -29.11
#